data_AF-A0A1R3H2G4-F1
#
_entry.id   AF-A0A1R3H2G4-F1
#
_cell.length_a   1.000
_cell.length_b   1.000
_cell.length_c   1.000
_cell.angle_alpha   90.00
_cell.angle_beta   90.00
_cell.angle_gamma   90.00
#
_symmetry.space_group_name_H-M   'P 1'
#
loop_
_entity.id
_entity.type
_entity.pdbx_description
1 polymer ?
#
loop_
_entity_poly.entity_id
_entity_poly.type
_entity_poly.pdbx_seq_one_letter_code
_entity_poly.pdbx_strand_id
1 'polypeptide(L)'
;MLGGMLGNVVDEISGKNKSGRKIKGKVILMNKSVLDINDLLSFQSAQSAINSAYDQLLGQQVSLQLISSENADSENGNKGKLGKPVSLERWRLQLPSPLAKESLFAVSFDLDEGFGTPGAILVRNNQASEFYLKTITLEDVDGAGQIHFVCNSWIYPDNQYNKPRIFFSNKTYLPHETPALLRKHREEELEVLRGDGKTELKTGDRVYDYATYNDLGDPDWNSELARPVLGGSAHRPYPRRGRTSRPPSKSGETLT
;
A
#
# COMPACT_ATOMS: atom_id res chain seq x y z
N MET A 1 4.91 59.18 38.43
CA MET A 1 5.54 58.39 37.36
C MET A 1 6.35 57.30 38.05
N LEU A 2 5.79 56.17 38.49
CA LEU A 2 5.30 55.01 37.73
C LEU A 2 6.27 54.56 36.63
N GLY A 3 6.93 53.43 36.88
CA GLY A 3 7.83 52.77 35.93
C GLY A 3 8.63 51.62 36.57
N GLY A 4 7.96 50.67 37.22
CA GLY A 4 8.57 49.42 37.70
C GLY A 4 8.18 48.27 36.79
N MET A 5 9.16 47.71 36.06
CA MET A 5 9.03 46.46 35.31
C MET A 5 8.70 45.32 36.27
N LEU A 6 7.48 44.79 36.20
CA LEU A 6 7.12 43.51 36.78
C LEU A 6 7.31 42.43 35.71
N GLY A 7 8.19 41.48 36.05
CA GLY A 7 8.56 40.36 35.19
C GLY A 7 7.41 39.38 34.97
N ASN A 8 7.28 38.97 33.72
CA ASN A 8 6.58 37.77 33.31
C ASN A 8 7.41 36.54 33.72
N VAL A 9 7.07 35.89 34.83
CA VAL A 9 7.46 34.50 35.10
C VAL A 9 6.32 33.81 35.86
N VAL A 10 5.22 33.53 35.16
CA VAL A 10 4.26 32.51 35.62
C VAL A 10 3.64 31.88 34.38
N ASP A 11 4.37 30.96 33.73
CA ASP A 11 3.78 29.97 32.79
C ASP A 11 4.72 28.77 32.59
N GLU A 12 5.49 28.40 33.62
CA GLU A 12 6.39 27.24 33.59
C GLU A 12 5.99 26.17 34.63
N ILE A 13 4.70 26.00 34.88
CA ILE A 13 4.15 24.89 35.67
C ILE A 13 2.88 24.35 35.00
N SER A 14 3.06 23.75 33.82
CA SER A 14 2.13 22.74 33.30
C SER A 14 2.96 21.67 32.59
N GLY A 15 3.61 20.85 33.40
CA GLY A 15 4.34 19.67 32.96
C GLY A 15 3.38 18.62 32.40
N LYS A 16 3.02 18.76 31.13
CA LYS A 16 2.64 17.65 30.26
C LYS A 16 3.74 17.46 29.22
N ASN A 17 4.87 16.91 29.64
CA ASN A 17 5.81 16.26 28.74
C ASN A 17 5.10 15.05 28.14
N LYS A 18 4.38 15.22 27.03
CA LYS A 18 4.12 14.11 26.11
C LYS A 18 5.42 13.85 25.36
N SER A 19 6.31 13.06 25.95
CA SER A 19 7.56 12.59 25.34
C SER A 19 7.25 11.57 24.23
N GLY A 20 6.52 11.99 23.20
CA GLY A 20 6.34 11.18 21.99
C GLY A 20 7.68 11.03 21.29
N ARG A 21 8.03 9.80 20.90
CA ARG A 21 9.27 9.52 20.18
C ARG A 21 9.07 9.72 18.69
N LYS A 22 9.98 10.42 18.02
CA LYS A 22 9.97 10.55 16.57
C LYS A 22 10.80 9.46 15.90
N ILE A 23 10.17 8.66 15.03
CA ILE A 23 10.84 7.70 14.12
C ILE A 23 10.85 8.30 12.72
N LYS A 24 12.01 8.35 12.09
CA LYS A 24 12.15 8.79 10.70
C LYS A 24 12.12 7.59 9.76
N GLY A 25 11.68 7.83 8.54
CA GLY A 25 11.73 6.84 7.49
C GLY A 25 11.93 7.41 6.11
N LYS A 26 12.35 6.52 5.22
CA LYS A 26 12.55 6.76 3.79
C LYS A 26 11.52 5.95 3.01
N VAL A 27 10.84 6.60 2.08
CA VAL A 27 9.86 5.99 1.17
C VAL A 27 10.39 6.11 -0.25
N ILE A 28 10.38 5.00 -0.99
CA ILE A 28 10.76 4.96 -2.41
C ILE A 28 9.54 4.53 -3.20
N LEU A 29 9.15 5.34 -4.19
CA LEU A 29 8.05 5.07 -5.09
C LEU A 29 8.39 5.50 -6.52
N MET A 30 7.60 5.07 -7.48
CA MET A 30 7.67 5.49 -8.88
C MET A 30 6.30 6.03 -9.29
N ASN A 31 6.26 7.21 -9.89
CA ASN A 31 5.00 7.78 -10.39
C ASN A 31 4.68 7.17 -11.76
N LYS A 32 3.39 6.86 -12.00
CA LYS A 32 2.94 6.30 -13.28
C LYS A 32 3.38 7.13 -14.49
N SER A 33 3.19 8.46 -14.42
CA SER A 33 3.57 9.37 -15.49
C SER A 33 5.07 9.35 -15.77
N VAL A 34 5.90 8.94 -14.82
CA VAL A 34 7.36 8.79 -15.01
C VAL A 34 7.70 7.44 -15.62
N LEU A 35 6.92 6.39 -15.33
CA LEU A 35 7.08 5.07 -15.95
C LEU A 35 6.65 5.06 -17.42
N ASP A 36 5.63 5.86 -17.78
CA ASP A 36 5.13 6.01 -19.15
C ASP A 36 6.02 6.91 -20.04
N ILE A 37 7.07 7.52 -19.48
CA ILE A 37 8.04 8.28 -20.26
C ILE A 37 8.86 7.31 -21.12
N ASN A 38 8.64 7.41 -22.44
CA ASN A 38 9.50 6.80 -23.45
C ASN A 38 10.93 7.35 -23.33
N ASP A 39 11.94 6.48 -23.43
CA ASP A 39 13.36 6.83 -23.30
C ASP A 39 13.88 7.81 -24.38
N LEU A 40 13.02 8.20 -25.33
CA LEU A 40 13.29 9.20 -26.37
C LEU A 40 13.10 10.67 -25.89
N LEU A 41 12.66 10.91 -24.65
CA LEU A 41 12.47 12.26 -24.11
C LEU A 41 13.80 12.91 -23.65
N SER A 42 13.89 14.24 -23.78
CA SER A 42 15.07 14.99 -23.33
C SER A 42 15.17 15.00 -21.80
N PHE A 43 16.39 15.01 -21.26
CA PHE A 43 16.67 15.02 -19.81
C PHE A 43 15.90 16.12 -19.05
N GLN A 44 15.75 17.30 -19.63
CA GLN A 44 15.01 18.42 -19.02
C GLN A 44 13.52 18.13 -18.88
N SER A 45 12.90 17.52 -19.90
CA SER A 45 11.47 17.16 -19.85
C SER A 45 11.19 16.06 -18.82
N ALA A 46 12.08 15.08 -18.71
CA ALA A 46 12.02 14.04 -17.69
C ALA A 46 12.16 14.64 -16.27
N GLN A 47 13.10 15.56 -16.06
CA GLN A 47 13.29 16.22 -14.76
C GLN A 47 12.06 17.04 -14.33
N SER A 48 11.45 17.78 -15.25
CA SER A 48 10.24 18.57 -14.96
C SER A 48 9.05 17.66 -14.59
N ALA A 49 8.85 16.58 -15.33
CA ALA A 49 7.82 15.59 -15.03
C ALA A 49 8.02 14.94 -13.65
N ILE A 50 9.26 14.58 -13.31
CA ILE A 50 9.61 14.04 -11.98
C ILE A 50 9.29 15.05 -10.88
N ASN A 51 9.68 16.32 -11.05
CA ASN A 51 9.43 17.36 -10.03
C ASN A 51 7.92 17.60 -9.83
N SER A 52 7.15 17.67 -10.92
CA SER A 52 5.68 17.82 -10.84
C SER A 52 5.02 16.62 -10.14
N ALA A 53 5.41 15.40 -10.53
CA ALA A 53 4.96 14.17 -9.88
C ALA A 53 5.36 14.12 -8.40
N TYR A 54 6.51 14.68 -8.05
CA TYR A 54 7.01 14.77 -6.68
C TYR A 54 6.10 15.66 -5.83
N ASP A 55 5.80 16.86 -6.32
CA ASP A 55 5.02 17.85 -5.60
C ASP A 55 3.55 17.42 -5.43
N GLN A 56 2.99 16.68 -6.40
CA GLN A 56 1.64 16.10 -6.31
C GLN A 56 1.47 15.11 -5.16
N LEU A 57 2.53 14.41 -4.76
CA LEU A 57 2.49 13.40 -3.70
C LEU A 57 2.72 13.97 -2.29
N LEU A 58 3.09 15.25 -2.19
CA LEU A 58 3.24 15.96 -0.92
C LEU A 58 1.88 16.48 -0.42
N GLY A 59 1.78 16.76 0.89
CA GLY A 59 0.64 17.50 1.46
C GLY A 59 -0.65 16.69 1.61
N GLN A 60 -0.68 15.74 2.55
CA GLN A 60 -1.85 14.90 2.90
C GLN A 60 -2.43 14.03 1.78
N GLN A 61 -1.75 13.98 0.63
CA GLN A 61 -2.18 13.20 -0.53
C GLN A 61 -1.89 11.72 -0.38
N VAL A 62 -0.75 11.38 0.23
CA VAL A 62 -0.43 10.00 0.60
C VAL A 62 -0.23 9.96 2.09
N SER A 63 -0.97 9.10 2.78
CA SER A 63 -0.85 8.91 4.23
C SER A 63 -0.37 7.51 4.58
N LEU A 64 0.45 7.46 5.63
CA LEU A 64 1.08 6.28 6.16
C LEU A 64 0.73 6.14 7.64
N GLN A 65 0.39 4.94 8.09
CA GLN A 65 -0.02 4.70 9.46
C GLN A 65 0.56 3.39 9.97
N LEU A 66 1.39 3.45 11.02
CA LEU A 66 2.03 2.27 11.59
C LEU A 66 1.05 1.42 12.40
N ILE A 67 1.28 0.12 12.40
CA ILE A 67 0.61 -0.87 13.23
C ILE A 67 1.66 -1.58 14.09
N SER A 68 1.46 -1.59 15.40
CA SER A 68 2.33 -2.28 16.36
C SER A 68 2.20 -3.80 16.24
N SER A 69 3.32 -4.52 16.39
CA SER A 69 3.33 -5.98 16.54
C SER A 69 3.24 -6.46 17.99
N GLU A 70 3.38 -5.56 18.97
CA GLU A 70 3.61 -5.91 20.39
C GLU A 70 2.52 -5.41 21.33
N ASN A 71 1.97 -4.23 21.05
CA ASN A 71 0.99 -3.58 21.92
C ASN A 71 -0.34 -3.44 21.20
N ALA A 72 -1.42 -3.81 21.90
CA ALA A 72 -2.78 -3.75 21.39
C ALA A 72 -3.39 -2.37 21.62
N ASP A 73 -4.45 -2.09 20.86
CA ASP A 73 -5.37 -0.99 21.14
C ASP A 73 -6.79 -1.54 21.22
N SER A 74 -7.48 -1.23 22.33
CA SER A 74 -8.87 -1.61 22.54
C SER A 74 -9.78 -1.00 21.48
N GLU A 75 -9.44 0.17 20.95
CA GLU A 75 -10.21 0.84 19.90
C GLU A 75 -10.07 0.14 18.53
N ASN A 76 -9.00 -0.63 18.31
CA ASN A 76 -8.77 -1.38 17.08
C ASN A 76 -9.23 -2.86 17.19
N GLY A 77 -10.16 -3.16 18.09
CA GLY A 77 -10.69 -4.52 18.29
C GLY A 77 -9.63 -5.51 18.76
N ASN A 78 -8.75 -5.08 19.66
CA ASN A 78 -7.61 -5.84 20.21
C ASN A 78 -6.57 -6.29 19.17
N LYS A 79 -6.52 -5.63 18.01
CA LYS A 79 -5.42 -5.74 17.04
C LYS A 79 -4.24 -4.85 17.49
N GLY A 80 -3.15 -4.91 16.73
CA GLY A 80 -2.01 -4.02 16.92
C GLY A 80 -2.40 -2.55 16.99
N LYS A 81 -1.80 -1.82 17.93
CA LYS A 81 -2.02 -0.39 18.16
C LYS A 81 -1.73 0.40 16.89
N LEU A 82 -2.63 1.33 16.57
CA LEU A 82 -2.51 2.20 15.40
C LEU A 82 -1.76 3.48 15.77
N GLY A 83 -0.81 3.85 14.93
CA GLY A 83 -0.15 5.16 15.03
C GLY A 83 -1.04 6.27 14.48
N LYS A 84 -0.58 7.51 14.61
CA LYS A 84 -1.21 8.64 13.92
C LYS A 84 -0.88 8.56 12.42
N PRO A 85 -1.83 8.82 11.51
CA PRO A 85 -1.53 8.96 10.09
C PRO A 85 -0.54 10.12 9.86
N VAL A 86 0.49 9.89 9.05
CA VAL A 86 1.47 10.91 8.65
C VAL A 86 1.52 11.01 7.15
N SER A 87 1.83 12.20 6.63
CA SER A 87 1.98 12.43 5.20
C SER A 87 3.41 12.27 4.74
N LEU A 88 3.60 12.06 3.44
CA LEU A 88 4.92 12.16 2.83
C LEU A 88 5.49 13.59 2.97
N GLU A 89 6.77 13.66 3.33
CA GLU A 89 7.55 14.88 3.46
C GLU A 89 8.61 14.95 2.36
N ARG A 90 9.02 16.18 2.01
CA ARG A 90 10.09 16.39 1.03
C ARG A 90 11.42 15.84 1.58
N TRP A 91 12.05 15.00 0.79
CA TRP A 91 13.38 14.46 1.04
C TRP A 91 14.42 15.58 0.91
N ARG A 92 15.30 15.71 1.91
CA ARG A 92 16.23 16.85 2.01
C ARG A 92 17.56 16.67 1.25
N LEU A 93 17.92 15.44 0.85
CA LEU A 93 19.15 15.16 0.10
C LEU A 93 18.87 15.10 -1.41
N GLN A 94 19.93 15.11 -2.23
CA GLN A 94 19.85 15.03 -3.70
C GLN A 94 18.85 13.97 -4.15
N LEU A 95 17.89 14.40 -4.99
CA LEU A 95 16.97 13.51 -5.68
C LEU A 95 17.79 12.47 -6.47
N PRO A 96 17.35 11.21 -6.53
CA PRO A 96 18.02 10.21 -7.36
C PRO A 96 18.10 10.71 -8.81
N SER A 97 19.10 10.21 -9.53
CA SER A 97 19.24 10.47 -10.96
C SER A 97 17.91 10.21 -11.70
N PRO A 98 17.49 11.08 -12.64
CA PRO A 98 16.27 10.88 -13.44
C PRO A 98 16.19 9.50 -14.13
N LEU A 99 17.35 8.89 -14.40
CA LEU A 99 17.46 7.52 -14.93
C LEU A 99 16.85 6.46 -14.02
N ALA A 100 16.81 6.69 -12.70
CA ALA A 100 16.25 5.72 -11.76
C ALA A 100 14.72 5.63 -11.85
N LYS A 101 14.04 6.63 -12.46
CA LYS A 101 12.56 6.76 -12.50
C LYS A 101 11.91 6.64 -11.10
N GLU A 102 12.69 6.87 -10.04
CA GLU A 102 12.32 6.74 -8.63
C GLU A 102 12.23 8.11 -7.96
N SER A 103 11.30 8.24 -7.02
CA SER A 103 11.14 9.40 -6.16
C SER A 103 11.34 8.99 -4.70
N LEU A 104 12.16 9.76 -3.97
CA LEU A 104 12.46 9.55 -2.56
C LEU A 104 11.68 10.55 -1.71
N PHE A 105 10.95 10.05 -0.73
CA PHE A 105 10.25 10.87 0.25
C PHE A 105 10.74 10.54 1.65
N ALA A 106 10.66 11.54 2.54
CA ALA A 106 10.84 11.35 3.97
C ALA A 106 9.48 11.12 4.64
N VAL A 107 9.49 10.48 5.79
CA VAL A 107 8.37 10.46 6.73
C VAL A 107 8.87 10.54 8.15
N SER A 108 8.07 11.13 9.03
CA SER A 108 8.35 11.28 10.45
C SER A 108 7.13 10.85 11.26
N PHE A 109 7.24 9.78 12.03
CA PHE A 109 6.17 9.27 12.89
C PHE A 109 6.41 9.68 14.33
N ASP A 110 5.44 10.34 14.94
CA ASP A 110 5.43 10.59 16.39
C ASP A 110 4.71 9.42 17.08
N LEU A 111 5.49 8.50 17.64
CA LEU A 111 5.00 7.35 18.38
C LEU A 111 4.74 7.71 19.83
N ASP A 112 3.51 7.41 20.28
CA ASP A 112 3.16 7.53 21.69
C ASP A 112 3.94 6.50 22.52
N GLU A 113 4.16 6.81 23.80
CA GLU A 113 4.72 5.85 24.75
C GLU A 113 3.92 4.55 24.74
N GLY A 114 4.63 3.42 24.79
CA GLY A 114 4.01 2.10 24.69
C GLY A 114 3.46 1.76 23.30
N PHE A 115 3.91 2.40 22.21
CA PHE A 115 3.60 1.89 20.87
C PHE A 115 4.23 0.51 20.60
N GLY A 116 5.44 0.27 21.12
CA GLY A 116 6.21 -0.96 20.84
C GLY A 116 6.81 -0.95 19.44
N THR A 117 7.19 -2.13 18.93
CA THR A 117 7.80 -2.27 17.61
C THR A 117 6.74 -2.22 16.49
N PRO A 118 6.91 -1.39 15.44
CA PRO A 118 6.08 -1.44 14.24
C PRO A 118 6.25 -2.75 13.47
N GLY A 119 5.16 -3.41 13.11
CA GLY A 119 5.18 -4.67 12.36
C GLY A 119 4.46 -4.63 11.02
N ALA A 120 3.53 -3.70 10.84
CA ALA A 120 2.83 -3.45 9.59
C ALA A 120 2.59 -1.94 9.40
N ILE A 121 2.24 -1.54 8.18
CA ILE A 121 1.95 -0.16 7.81
C ILE A 121 0.77 -0.11 6.85
N LEU A 122 -0.18 0.79 7.12
CA LEU A 122 -1.26 1.13 6.21
C LEU A 122 -0.82 2.28 5.30
N VAL A 123 -1.23 2.21 4.05
CA VAL A 123 -0.96 3.21 3.01
C VAL A 123 -2.29 3.61 2.38
N ARG A 124 -2.57 4.91 2.33
CA ARG A 124 -3.74 5.46 1.61
C ARG A 124 -3.26 6.48 0.59
N ASN A 125 -3.84 6.41 -0.61
CA ASN A 125 -3.58 7.34 -1.69
C ASN A 125 -4.86 8.14 -1.98
N ASN A 126 -4.85 9.43 -1.64
CA ASN A 126 -5.95 10.35 -1.89
C ASN A 126 -5.82 11.09 -3.23
N GLN A 127 -4.80 10.76 -4.05
CA GLN A 127 -4.66 11.27 -5.40
C GLN A 127 -5.64 10.60 -6.36
N ALA A 128 -5.84 11.23 -7.52
CA ALA A 128 -6.60 10.64 -8.61
C ALA A 128 -5.84 9.54 -9.37
N SER A 129 -4.50 9.58 -9.37
CA SER A 129 -3.64 8.64 -10.07
C SER A 129 -2.97 7.65 -9.11
N GLU A 130 -2.69 6.45 -9.62
CA GLU A 130 -1.91 5.44 -8.93
C GLU A 130 -0.40 5.71 -9.00
N PHE A 131 0.33 5.19 -8.01
CA PHE A 131 1.79 5.15 -8.02
C PHE A 131 2.29 3.76 -7.62
N TYR A 132 3.51 3.43 -8.00
CA TYR A 132 4.15 2.16 -7.62
C TYR A 132 5.00 2.34 -6.37
N LEU A 133 4.59 1.77 -5.25
CA LEU A 133 5.33 1.80 -3.99
C LEU A 133 6.37 0.68 -3.97
N LYS A 134 7.66 1.04 -3.87
CA LYS A 134 8.76 0.06 -3.80
C LYS A 134 9.03 -0.37 -2.37
N THR A 135 9.43 0.58 -1.52
CA THR A 135 9.89 0.28 -0.17
C THR A 135 9.59 1.40 0.80
N ILE A 136 9.35 1.04 2.06
CA ILE A 136 9.37 1.96 3.20
C ILE A 136 10.42 1.44 4.18
N THR A 137 11.31 2.30 4.65
CA THR A 137 12.35 1.94 5.62
C THR A 137 12.27 2.89 6.80
N LEU A 138 12.11 2.35 8.01
CA LEU A 138 12.17 3.09 9.26
C LEU A 138 13.57 2.95 9.86
N GLU A 139 14.13 4.06 10.32
CA GLU A 139 15.46 4.14 10.91
C GLU A 139 15.36 4.36 12.42
N ASP A 140 16.40 3.93 13.15
CA ASP A 140 16.56 4.14 14.59
C ASP A 140 15.32 3.74 15.42
N VAL A 141 14.76 2.55 15.18
CA VAL A 141 13.68 1.95 15.96
C VAL A 141 14.27 1.21 17.17
N ASP A 142 13.78 1.46 18.39
CA ASP A 142 14.34 0.81 19.59
C ASP A 142 14.23 -0.70 19.52
N GLY A 143 15.30 -1.38 19.92
CA GLY A 143 15.38 -2.85 19.94
C GLY A 143 15.42 -3.50 18.56
N ALA A 144 15.02 -2.80 17.49
CA ALA A 144 14.94 -3.32 16.12
C ALA A 144 15.97 -2.70 15.16
N GLY A 145 16.50 -1.52 15.46
CA GLY A 145 17.40 -0.78 14.57
C GLY A 145 16.65 -0.28 13.34
N GLN A 146 16.73 -1.02 12.24
CA GLN A 146 16.09 -0.67 10.98
C GLN A 146 14.94 -1.63 10.68
N ILE A 147 13.78 -1.10 10.26
CA ILE A 147 12.64 -1.91 9.83
C ILE A 147 12.34 -1.64 8.36
N HIS A 148 12.33 -2.69 7.55
CA HIS A 148 12.06 -2.60 6.12
C HIS A 148 10.69 -3.19 5.77
N PHE A 149 9.95 -2.46 4.96
CA PHE A 149 8.74 -2.90 4.29
C PHE A 149 9.04 -2.98 2.79
N VAL A 150 9.11 -4.19 2.26
CA VAL A 150 9.32 -4.43 0.81
C VAL A 150 7.94 -4.55 0.17
N CYS A 151 7.49 -3.47 -0.46
CA CYS A 151 6.10 -3.31 -0.89
C CYS A 151 5.87 -3.80 -2.32
N ASN A 152 6.67 -3.32 -3.27
CA ASN A 152 6.60 -3.65 -4.71
C ASN A 152 5.18 -3.79 -5.25
N SER A 153 4.37 -2.74 -5.11
CA SER A 153 2.96 -2.77 -5.48
C SER A 153 2.45 -1.42 -5.96
N TRP A 154 1.60 -1.45 -6.98
CA TRP A 154 0.75 -0.32 -7.34
C TRP A 154 -0.22 0.03 -6.21
N ILE A 155 -0.37 1.31 -5.92
CA ILE A 155 -1.29 1.89 -4.94
C ILE A 155 -2.27 2.79 -5.70
N TYR A 156 -3.47 2.28 -5.93
CA TYR A 156 -4.58 3.01 -6.53
C TYR A 156 -5.20 3.99 -5.53
N PRO A 157 -6.01 4.95 -6.01
CA PRO A 157 -6.80 5.82 -5.14
C PRO A 157 -7.59 5.03 -4.08
N ASP A 158 -7.59 5.51 -2.83
CA ASP A 158 -8.12 4.80 -1.65
C ASP A 158 -9.61 4.46 -1.80
N ASN A 159 -10.36 5.29 -2.53
CA ASN A 159 -11.77 5.07 -2.83
C ASN A 159 -12.06 3.86 -3.75
N GLN A 160 -11.03 3.25 -4.33
CA GLN A 160 -11.15 2.02 -5.11
C GLN A 160 -11.00 0.77 -4.24
N TYR A 161 -10.58 0.91 -2.98
CA TYR A 161 -10.37 -0.21 -2.08
C TYR A 161 -11.47 -0.30 -1.02
N ASN A 162 -11.93 -1.52 -0.75
CA ASN A 162 -12.83 -1.79 0.39
C ASN A 162 -12.10 -1.71 1.74
N LYS A 163 -10.78 -1.93 1.74
CA LYS A 163 -9.90 -1.84 2.90
C LYS A 163 -8.61 -1.12 2.51
N PRO A 164 -8.03 -0.28 3.39
CA PRO A 164 -6.75 0.37 3.13
C PRO A 164 -5.66 -0.65 2.81
N ARG A 165 -4.68 -0.24 2.00
CA ARG A 165 -3.55 -1.11 1.63
C ARG A 165 -2.63 -1.32 2.83
N ILE A 166 -2.36 -2.57 3.16
CA ILE A 166 -1.45 -2.96 4.24
C ILE A 166 -0.17 -3.59 3.69
N PHE A 167 0.95 -3.28 4.33
CA PHE A 167 2.25 -3.92 4.08
C PHE A 167 2.86 -4.37 5.40
N PHE A 168 3.49 -5.53 5.40
CA PHE A 168 4.16 -6.09 6.57
C PHE A 168 5.67 -5.84 6.49
N SER A 169 6.31 -5.76 7.65
CA SER A 169 7.78 -5.76 7.72
C SER A 169 8.35 -7.04 7.10
N ASN A 170 9.59 -7.01 6.65
CA ASN A 170 10.28 -8.14 6.02
C ASN A 170 10.66 -9.30 6.98
N LYS A 171 10.10 -9.31 8.19
CA LYS A 171 10.25 -10.43 9.13
C LYS A 171 9.38 -11.61 8.69
N THR A 172 9.94 -12.81 8.68
CA THR A 172 9.25 -14.02 8.21
C THR A 172 8.68 -14.79 9.40
N TYR A 173 7.42 -15.23 9.27
CA TYR A 173 6.73 -16.00 10.31
C TYR A 173 5.87 -17.11 9.71
N LEU A 174 5.94 -18.32 10.30
CA LEU A 174 4.87 -19.30 10.13
C LEU A 174 3.55 -18.78 10.72
N PRO A 175 2.38 -19.33 10.35
CA PRO A 175 1.10 -18.86 10.86
C PRO A 175 1.02 -18.82 12.40
N HIS A 176 1.54 -19.85 13.09
CA HIS A 176 1.52 -19.92 14.55
C HIS A 176 2.54 -18.97 15.22
N GLU A 177 3.63 -18.64 14.52
CA GLU A 177 4.68 -17.72 14.98
C GLU A 177 4.34 -16.25 14.71
N THR A 178 3.33 -15.99 13.88
CA THR A 178 2.91 -14.62 13.55
C THR A 178 2.55 -13.88 14.85
N PRO A 179 3.10 -12.68 15.12
CA PRO A 179 2.77 -11.90 16.29
C PRO A 179 1.26 -11.79 16.46
N ALA A 180 0.75 -12.09 17.66
CA ALA A 180 -0.69 -12.27 17.90
C ALA A 180 -1.52 -11.08 17.39
N LEU A 181 -0.99 -9.87 17.56
CA LEU A 181 -1.63 -8.62 17.18
C LEU A 181 -1.65 -8.33 15.67
N LEU A 182 -0.88 -9.07 14.87
CA LEU A 182 -0.87 -9.00 13.40
C LEU A 182 -1.65 -10.14 12.75
N ARG A 183 -2.06 -11.19 13.48
CA ARG A 183 -2.73 -12.37 12.90
C ARG A 183 -4.02 -12.00 12.17
N LYS A 184 -4.85 -11.17 12.79
CA LYS A 184 -6.12 -10.74 12.17
C LYS A 184 -5.88 -9.87 10.94
N HIS A 185 -4.86 -9.01 10.94
CA HIS A 185 -4.46 -8.25 9.75
C HIS A 185 -4.00 -9.17 8.61
N ARG A 186 -3.22 -10.22 8.93
CA ARG A 186 -2.78 -11.23 7.96
C ARG A 186 -3.97 -11.98 7.36
N GLU A 187 -4.92 -12.40 8.18
CA GLU A 187 -6.11 -13.12 7.73
C GLU A 187 -7.03 -12.25 6.86
N GLU A 188 -7.29 -11.01 7.31
CA GLU A 188 -8.10 -10.05 6.57
C GLU A 188 -7.50 -9.69 5.20
N GLU A 189 -6.18 -9.59 5.09
CA GLU A 189 -5.51 -9.38 3.80
C GLU A 189 -5.63 -10.60 2.89
N LEU A 190 -5.53 -11.82 3.43
CA LEU A 190 -5.75 -13.06 2.65
C LEU A 190 -7.20 -13.16 2.15
N GLU A 191 -8.18 -12.71 2.93
CA GLU A 191 -9.58 -12.63 2.48
C GLU A 191 -9.76 -11.66 1.32
N VAL A 192 -9.15 -10.47 1.41
CA VAL A 192 -9.17 -9.48 0.31
C VAL A 192 -8.55 -10.07 -0.96
N LEU A 193 -7.44 -10.80 -0.84
CA LEU A 193 -6.77 -11.46 -1.97
C LEU A 193 -7.58 -12.61 -2.57
N ARG A 194 -8.46 -13.29 -1.81
CA ARG A 194 -9.35 -14.33 -2.35
C ARG A 194 -10.57 -13.76 -3.08
N GLY A 195 -11.05 -12.60 -2.64
CA GLY A 195 -12.26 -11.97 -3.19
C GLY A 195 -13.54 -12.78 -2.94
N ASP A 196 -14.59 -12.48 -3.70
CA ASP A 196 -15.94 -13.04 -3.50
C ASP A 196 -16.31 -14.18 -4.49
N GLY A 197 -15.42 -14.47 -5.45
CA GLY A 197 -15.65 -15.45 -6.52
C GLY A 197 -16.72 -15.06 -7.54
N LYS A 198 -17.35 -13.88 -7.44
CA LYS A 198 -18.53 -13.49 -8.25
C LYS A 198 -18.31 -12.23 -9.08
N THR A 199 -17.64 -11.22 -8.53
CA THR A 199 -17.52 -9.92 -9.18
C THR A 199 -16.51 -9.95 -10.34
N GLU A 200 -16.80 -9.23 -11.42
CA GLU A 200 -15.88 -9.00 -12.55
C GLU A 200 -14.65 -8.21 -12.07
N LEU A 201 -13.46 -8.66 -12.46
CA LEU A 201 -12.21 -8.07 -12.00
C LEU A 201 -11.81 -6.86 -12.84
N LYS A 202 -11.38 -5.79 -12.16
CA LYS A 202 -10.86 -4.55 -12.73
C LYS A 202 -9.33 -4.49 -12.66
N THR A 203 -8.71 -3.60 -13.43
CA THR A 203 -7.24 -3.45 -13.53
C THR A 203 -6.52 -3.25 -12.20
N GLY A 204 -7.18 -2.65 -11.19
CA GLY A 204 -6.60 -2.43 -9.85
C GLY A 204 -6.88 -3.54 -8.83
N ASP A 205 -7.66 -4.56 -9.19
CA ASP A 205 -8.03 -5.64 -8.29
C ASP A 205 -6.85 -6.58 -8.04
N ARG A 206 -6.73 -7.03 -6.79
CA ARG A 206 -5.70 -7.98 -6.32
C ARG A 206 -6.30 -9.34 -5.99
N VAL A 207 -7.39 -9.69 -6.66
CA VAL A 207 -8.14 -10.92 -6.38
C VAL A 207 -7.53 -12.08 -7.18
N TYR A 208 -7.18 -13.15 -6.49
CA TYR A 208 -6.63 -14.38 -7.05
C TYR A 208 -7.61 -15.51 -6.80
N ASP A 209 -8.20 -16.01 -7.89
CA ASP A 209 -9.15 -17.10 -7.87
C ASP A 209 -9.00 -17.93 -9.16
N TYR A 210 -9.71 -19.05 -9.23
CA TYR A 210 -9.56 -20.05 -10.27
C TYR A 210 -10.74 -20.07 -11.23
N ALA A 211 -10.45 -20.39 -12.49
CA ALA A 211 -11.46 -20.69 -13.49
C ALA A 211 -10.93 -21.71 -14.51
N THR A 212 -11.84 -22.30 -15.29
CA THR A 212 -11.52 -23.18 -16.41
C THR A 212 -11.11 -22.38 -17.64
N TYR A 213 -10.55 -23.04 -18.65
CA TYR A 213 -10.25 -22.43 -19.94
C TYR A 213 -11.52 -22.44 -20.79
N ASN A 214 -12.40 -21.47 -20.51
CA ASN A 214 -13.64 -21.20 -21.23
C ASN A 214 -13.57 -19.90 -22.04
N ASP A 215 -12.37 -19.34 -22.20
CA ASP A 215 -12.09 -18.02 -22.76
C ASP A 215 -11.15 -18.06 -23.97
N LEU A 216 -11.02 -19.24 -24.61
CA LEU A 216 -10.18 -19.44 -25.79
C LEU A 216 -10.91 -19.28 -27.13
N GLY A 217 -12.23 -19.43 -27.13
CA GLY A 217 -13.08 -19.31 -28.32
C GLY A 217 -13.76 -17.95 -28.40
N ASP A 218 -14.22 -17.60 -29.61
CA ASP A 218 -15.00 -16.39 -29.85
C ASP A 218 -16.22 -16.67 -30.76
N PRO A 219 -17.21 -17.43 -30.26
CA PRO A 219 -18.37 -17.87 -31.05
C PRO A 219 -19.34 -16.73 -31.38
N ASP A 220 -19.31 -15.61 -30.65
CA ASP A 220 -20.14 -14.44 -30.93
C ASP A 220 -19.67 -13.71 -32.20
N TRP A 221 -18.38 -13.76 -32.51
CA TRP A 221 -17.83 -13.25 -33.77
C TRP A 221 -18.03 -14.21 -34.94
N ASN A 222 -17.67 -15.49 -34.75
CA ASN A 222 -17.84 -16.54 -35.75
C ASN A 222 -18.00 -17.89 -35.05
N SER A 223 -19.06 -18.65 -35.39
CA SER A 223 -19.34 -19.96 -34.80
C SER A 223 -18.21 -20.98 -35.01
N GLU A 224 -17.39 -20.86 -36.05
CA GLU A 224 -16.21 -21.72 -36.28
C GLU A 224 -15.08 -21.46 -35.27
N LEU A 225 -15.11 -20.33 -34.57
CA LEU A 225 -14.19 -20.00 -33.48
C LEU A 225 -14.66 -20.55 -32.13
N ALA A 226 -15.77 -21.29 -32.08
CA ALA A 226 -16.17 -22.02 -30.88
C ALA A 226 -15.06 -23.00 -30.46
N ARG A 227 -14.73 -22.99 -29.17
CA ARG A 227 -13.76 -23.91 -28.57
C ARG A 227 -14.40 -24.59 -27.37
N PRO A 228 -14.12 -25.89 -27.16
CA PRO A 228 -14.61 -26.58 -25.98
C PRO A 228 -13.93 -26.05 -24.72
N VAL A 229 -14.65 -26.07 -23.59
CA VAL A 229 -14.08 -25.75 -22.29
C VAL A 229 -13.06 -26.82 -21.88
N LEU A 230 -11.88 -26.40 -21.42
CA LEU A 230 -10.84 -27.29 -20.87
C LEU A 230 -10.78 -27.17 -19.33
N GLY A 231 -10.83 -28.32 -18.65
CA GLY A 231 -10.88 -28.42 -17.20
C GLY A 231 -12.31 -28.49 -16.64
N GLY A 232 -12.47 -29.14 -15.48
CA GLY A 232 -13.77 -29.25 -14.81
C GLY A 232 -14.56 -30.51 -15.16
N SER A 233 -14.11 -31.31 -16.13
CA SER A 233 -14.67 -32.62 -16.45
C SER A 233 -13.60 -33.70 -16.51
N ALA A 234 -13.99 -34.96 -16.26
CA ALA A 234 -13.11 -36.11 -16.42
C ALA A 234 -12.72 -36.38 -17.89
N HIS A 235 -13.57 -35.96 -18.83
CA HIS A 235 -13.32 -36.11 -20.26
C HIS A 235 -12.32 -35.10 -20.81
N ARG A 236 -12.19 -33.92 -20.18
CA ARG A 236 -11.26 -32.86 -20.56
C ARG A 236 -10.55 -32.30 -19.33
N PRO A 237 -9.71 -33.09 -18.66
CA PRO A 237 -8.96 -32.62 -17.50
C PRO A 237 -7.95 -31.57 -17.95
N TYR A 238 -7.86 -30.48 -17.20
CA TYR A 238 -6.90 -29.41 -17.46
C TYR A 238 -6.65 -28.58 -16.19
N PRO A 239 -5.44 -28.00 -16.01
CA PRO A 239 -5.17 -27.04 -14.96
C PRO A 239 -6.14 -25.86 -14.97
N ARG A 240 -6.31 -25.21 -13.82
CA ARG A 240 -7.06 -23.95 -13.72
C ARG A 240 -6.21 -22.77 -14.14
N ARG A 241 -6.87 -21.72 -14.63
CA ARG A 241 -6.28 -20.39 -14.90
C ARG A 241 -6.77 -19.37 -13.88
N GLY A 242 -6.17 -18.17 -13.91
CA GLY A 242 -6.61 -17.04 -13.09
C GLY A 242 -7.99 -16.55 -13.51
N ARG A 243 -8.92 -16.44 -12.56
CA ARG A 243 -10.27 -15.92 -12.77
C ARG A 243 -10.20 -14.48 -13.28
N THR A 244 -11.07 -14.15 -14.23
CA THR A 244 -11.24 -12.79 -14.79
C THR A 244 -12.68 -12.30 -14.62
N SER A 245 -13.63 -13.23 -14.61
CA SER A 245 -15.07 -12.98 -14.44
C SER A 245 -15.69 -12.03 -15.45
N ARG A 246 -15.07 -11.94 -16.62
CA ARG A 246 -15.74 -11.44 -17.82
C ARG A 246 -16.99 -12.29 -18.09
N PRO A 247 -18.09 -11.67 -18.54
CA PRO A 247 -19.32 -12.40 -18.88
C PRO A 247 -19.08 -13.49 -19.95
N PRO A 248 -19.86 -14.58 -19.93
CA PRO A 248 -19.82 -15.57 -21.01
C PRO A 248 -20.30 -14.97 -22.34
N SER A 249 -19.87 -15.55 -23.45
CA SER A 249 -20.39 -15.22 -24.79
C SER A 249 -21.89 -15.50 -24.88
N LYS A 250 -22.63 -14.69 -25.63
CA LYS A 250 -24.09 -14.86 -25.81
C LYS A 250 -24.44 -16.17 -26.52
N SER A 251 -23.58 -16.58 -27.44
CA SER A 251 -23.73 -17.77 -28.29
C SER A 251 -23.05 -19.00 -27.70
N GLY A 252 -22.47 -18.90 -26.50
CA GLY A 252 -21.77 -20.00 -25.85
C GLY A 252 -22.71 -20.83 -24.98
N GLU A 253 -22.87 -22.12 -25.30
CA GLU A 253 -23.46 -23.08 -24.38
C GLU A 253 -22.56 -23.20 -23.15
N THR A 254 -23.04 -22.69 -22.01
CA THR A 254 -22.41 -23.01 -20.73
C THR A 254 -22.85 -24.42 -20.38
N LEU A 255 -22.13 -25.43 -20.86
CA LEU A 255 -22.31 -26.80 -20.38
C LEU A 255 -21.97 -26.79 -18.89
N THR A 256 -23.03 -26.78 -18.08
CA THR A 256 -22.98 -26.93 -16.62
C THR A 256 -22.90 -28.40 -16.28
#